data_AF-A0A813Z7F5-F1
#
_entry.id   AF-A0A813Z7F5-F1
#
_cell.length_a   1.000
_cell.length_b   1.000
_cell.length_c   1.000
_cell.angle_alpha   90.00
_cell.angle_beta   90.00
_cell.angle_gamma   90.00
#
_symmetry.space_group_name_H-M   'P 1'
#
loop_
_entity.id
_entity.type
_entity.pdbx_description
1 polymer ?
#
loop_
_entity_poly.entity_id
_entity_poly.type
_entity_poly.pdbx_seq_one_letter_code
_entity_poly.pdbx_strand_id
1 'polypeptide(L)'
;MTPGIINRHWYKWLQAELVKLGFDAIAPALPDEKEAKDSIWIPFLLNNIGVAENDILIGHSSGAMAILRVCEQVKVKGLILVSAGYYDHDVDQLWNWNKIKANAQWIEQFHSSDDPFTPVNSSHHIAKEVQTELVKLGFDAIAPALPDEKEAKDSIWIPFLLNNIGVAENDILIGHSSGAMAILRVCEQVKVKGLILVSAGYYDHDVDQLWNWNKIKANAQWIEQFHSSDDPFTPVNSSRHIAKEVQSTYHEFNDRNHFLCTEFPDLIDVIKYRCGLS
;
A
#
# COMPACT_ATOMS: atom_id res chain seq x y z
N MET A 1 32.14 27.62 -16.62
CA MET A 1 31.12 27.01 -15.76
C MET A 1 30.24 26.14 -16.64
N THR A 2 30.25 24.83 -16.43
CA THR A 2 29.32 23.91 -17.09
C THR A 2 27.89 24.33 -16.71
N PRO A 3 26.95 24.49 -17.65
CA PRO A 3 25.56 24.73 -17.28
C PRO A 3 25.09 23.56 -16.40
N GLY A 4 24.62 23.87 -15.18
CA GLY A 4 24.08 22.89 -14.25
C GLY A 4 22.92 22.10 -14.87
N ILE A 5 22.59 20.94 -14.29
CA ILE A 5 21.55 20.03 -14.82
C ILE A 5 20.21 20.75 -15.04
N ILE A 6 19.94 21.80 -14.27
CA ILE A 6 18.72 22.60 -14.40
C ILE A 6 18.50 23.22 -15.79
N ASN A 7 19.57 23.56 -16.50
CA ASN A 7 19.50 24.13 -17.84
C ASN A 7 19.49 23.04 -18.93
N ARG A 8 19.40 21.78 -18.53
CA ARG A 8 19.28 20.62 -19.41
C ARG A 8 17.84 20.11 -19.36
N HIS A 9 17.38 19.50 -20.45
CA HIS A 9 16.04 18.91 -20.59
C HIS A 9 14.89 19.94 -20.53
N TRP A 10 13.75 19.52 -19.97
CA TRP A 10 12.46 20.22 -20.03
C TRP A 10 12.13 21.02 -18.77
N TYR A 11 12.95 20.97 -17.71
CA TYR A 11 12.59 21.54 -16.40
C TYR A 11 12.33 23.05 -16.44
N LYS A 12 13.22 23.84 -17.06
CA LYS A 12 13.04 25.29 -17.20
C LYS A 12 11.89 25.68 -18.12
N TRP A 13 11.67 24.88 -19.18
CA TRP A 13 10.52 25.08 -20.05
C TRP A 13 9.21 24.80 -19.28
N LEU A 14 9.11 23.67 -18.59
CA LEU A 14 7.92 23.32 -17.82
C LEU A 14 7.66 24.34 -16.71
N GLN A 15 8.70 24.78 -16.00
CA GLN A 15 8.59 25.87 -15.02
C GLN A 15 7.94 27.10 -15.65
N ALA A 16 8.45 27.55 -16.81
CA ALA A 16 7.92 28.72 -17.49
C ALA A 16 6.47 28.54 -17.95
N GLU A 17 6.09 27.36 -18.44
CA GLU A 17 4.70 27.06 -18.83
C GLU A 17 3.75 27.04 -17.62
N LEU A 18 4.16 26.42 -16.50
CA LEU A 18 3.36 26.39 -15.28
C LEU A 18 3.17 27.80 -14.70
N VAL A 19 4.20 28.66 -14.73
CA VAL A 19 4.08 30.06 -14.32
C VAL A 19 3.08 30.81 -15.19
N LYS A 20 3.08 30.59 -16.52
CA LYS A 20 2.08 31.21 -17.42
C LYS A 20 0.64 30.78 -17.10
N LEU A 21 0.47 29.56 -16.60
CA LEU A 21 -0.82 29.03 -16.15
C LEU A 21 -1.21 29.52 -14.75
N GLY A 22 -0.37 30.33 -14.10
CA GLY A 22 -0.65 30.95 -12.80
C GLY A 22 -0.19 30.13 -11.59
N PHE A 23 0.62 29.07 -11.79
CA PHE A 23 1.22 28.32 -10.69
C PHE A 23 2.48 29.02 -10.16
N ASP A 24 2.71 28.94 -8.85
CA ASP A 24 3.99 29.28 -8.23
C ASP A 24 5.00 28.14 -8.44
N ALA A 25 5.56 28.06 -9.66
CA ALA A 25 6.44 26.98 -10.05
C ALA A 25 7.92 27.35 -9.88
N ILE A 26 8.63 26.57 -9.07
CA ILE A 26 10.08 26.65 -8.91
C ILE A 26 10.75 25.41 -9.49
N ALA A 27 11.90 25.61 -10.13
CA ALA A 27 12.82 24.55 -10.50
C ALA A 27 14.17 24.89 -9.83
N PRO A 28 14.42 24.39 -8.59
CA PRO A 28 15.62 24.70 -7.82
C PRO A 28 16.80 23.82 -8.23
N ALA A 29 18.01 24.38 -8.22
CA ALA A 29 19.21 23.61 -8.47
C ALA A 29 19.49 22.77 -7.23
N LEU A 30 19.46 21.44 -7.38
CA LEU A 30 19.73 20.57 -6.25
C LEU A 30 21.24 20.59 -5.94
N PRO A 31 21.63 20.62 -4.65
CA PRO A 31 23.02 20.43 -4.27
C PRO A 31 23.50 19.04 -4.71
N ASP A 32 24.81 18.79 -4.78
CA ASP A 32 25.34 17.44 -5.04
C ASP A 32 24.80 16.75 -6.32
N GLU A 33 24.63 17.50 -7.42
CA GLU A 33 24.06 17.02 -8.70
C GLU A 33 24.72 15.76 -9.29
N LYS A 34 25.95 15.41 -8.86
CA LYS A 34 26.69 14.27 -9.39
C LYS A 34 26.38 12.97 -8.66
N GLU A 35 26.33 13.02 -7.34
CA GLU A 35 26.14 11.82 -6.51
C GLU A 35 24.69 11.65 -6.08
N ALA A 36 23.89 12.72 -6.14
CA ALA A 36 22.45 12.72 -5.85
C ALA A 36 22.08 12.07 -4.52
N LYS A 37 22.84 12.35 -3.45
CA LYS A 37 22.67 11.66 -2.17
C LYS A 37 21.39 12.09 -1.45
N ASP A 38 20.59 11.10 -1.05
CA ASP A 38 19.41 11.26 -0.20
C ASP A 38 19.68 12.12 1.05
N SER A 39 20.81 11.88 1.72
CA SER A 39 21.24 12.61 2.92
C SER A 39 21.50 14.11 2.69
N ILE A 40 21.53 14.55 1.44
CA ILE A 40 21.71 15.94 1.03
C ILE A 40 20.44 16.48 0.37
N TRP A 41 19.85 15.72 -0.56
CA TRP A 41 18.68 16.17 -1.34
C TRP A 41 17.43 16.27 -0.48
N ILE A 42 17.15 15.28 0.36
CA ILE A 42 15.92 15.26 1.16
C ILE A 42 15.91 16.42 2.18
N PRO A 43 16.97 16.67 2.97
CA PRO A 43 17.00 17.83 3.86
C PRO A 43 16.92 19.16 3.11
N PHE A 44 17.51 19.27 1.92
CA PHE A 44 17.41 20.48 1.12
C PHE A 44 15.97 20.75 0.67
N LEU A 45 15.27 19.75 0.15
CA LEU A 45 13.87 19.87 -0.26
C LEU A 45 12.96 20.21 0.93
N LEU A 46 13.15 19.56 2.07
CA LEU A 46 12.32 19.79 3.25
C LEU A 46 12.63 21.13 3.94
N ASN A 47 13.90 21.48 4.15
CA ASN A 47 14.28 22.58 5.02
C ASN A 47 14.61 23.88 4.27
N ASN A 48 15.14 23.78 3.05
CA ASN A 48 15.54 24.95 2.27
C ASN A 48 14.47 25.37 1.27
N ILE A 49 13.80 24.41 0.63
CA ILE A 49 12.69 24.68 -0.28
C ILE A 49 11.37 24.80 0.49
N GLY A 50 11.16 23.95 1.50
CA GLY A 50 9.97 24.04 2.36
C GLY A 50 8.74 23.33 1.77
N VAL A 51 8.94 22.14 1.19
CA VAL A 51 7.84 21.31 0.64
C VAL A 51 6.73 21.10 1.67
N ALA A 52 5.48 21.29 1.24
CA ALA A 52 4.28 21.20 2.07
C ALA A 52 3.10 20.50 1.38
N GLU A 53 2.01 20.31 2.13
CA GLU A 53 0.84 19.51 1.74
C GLU A 53 0.12 19.97 0.45
N ASN A 54 0.24 21.24 0.08
CA ASN A 54 -0.40 21.75 -1.14
C ASN A 54 0.49 21.70 -2.39
N ASP A 55 1.73 21.25 -2.25
CA ASP A 55 2.71 21.26 -3.34
C ASP A 55 2.60 20.01 -4.21
N ILE A 56 2.89 20.17 -5.50
CA ILE A 56 3.04 19.07 -6.45
C ILE A 56 4.53 18.94 -6.75
N LEU A 57 5.11 17.77 -6.49
CA LEU A 57 6.51 17.50 -6.76
C LEU A 57 6.68 16.77 -8.08
N ILE A 58 7.63 17.22 -8.89
CA ILE A 58 7.96 16.59 -10.17
C ILE A 58 9.43 16.19 -10.13
N GLY A 59 9.70 14.90 -10.27
CA GLY A 59 11.04 14.33 -10.19
C GLY A 59 11.36 13.53 -11.44
N HIS A 60 12.60 13.61 -11.91
CA HIS A 60 13.09 12.82 -13.03
C HIS A 60 14.27 11.95 -12.60
N SER A 61 14.25 10.67 -12.98
CA SER A 61 15.29 9.68 -12.63
C SER A 61 15.55 9.65 -11.13
N SER A 62 16.78 9.92 -10.67
CA SER A 62 17.09 10.03 -9.24
C SER A 62 16.25 11.09 -8.51
N GLY A 63 15.83 12.15 -9.20
CA GLY A 63 14.90 13.14 -8.66
C GLY A 63 13.52 12.56 -8.36
N ALA A 64 13.07 11.56 -9.11
CA ALA A 64 11.81 10.86 -8.83
C ALA A 64 11.92 10.04 -7.53
N MET A 65 13.06 9.38 -7.31
CA MET A 65 13.33 8.63 -6.08
C MET A 65 13.42 9.56 -4.86
N ALA A 66 14.07 10.71 -5.01
CA ALA A 66 14.20 11.69 -3.94
C ALA A 66 12.83 12.28 -3.49
N ILE A 67 11.91 12.55 -4.42
CA ILE A 67 10.59 13.07 -4.04
C ILE A 67 9.70 12.00 -3.40
N LEU A 68 9.90 10.71 -3.72
CA LEU A 68 9.28 9.59 -2.98
C LEU A 68 9.80 9.57 -1.53
N ARG A 69 11.10 9.74 -1.31
CA ARG A 69 11.70 9.83 0.04
C ARG A 69 11.25 11.06 0.84
N VAL A 70 11.05 12.19 0.17
CA VAL A 70 10.44 13.37 0.79
C VAL A 70 9.01 13.06 1.22
N CYS A 71 8.24 12.39 0.36
CA CYS A 71 6.86 12.01 0.64
C CYS A 71 6.73 11.01 1.79
N GLU A 72 7.76 10.24 2.14
CA GLU A 72 7.77 9.44 3.38
C GLU A 72 7.70 10.29 4.66
N GLN A 73 8.05 11.58 4.58
CA GLN A 73 8.20 12.46 5.75
C GLN A 73 7.17 13.58 5.80
N VAL A 74 6.68 14.04 4.66
CA VAL A 74 5.72 15.16 4.57
C VAL A 74 4.60 14.84 3.58
N LYS A 75 3.39 15.32 3.88
CA LYS A 75 2.27 15.28 2.94
C LYS A 75 2.50 16.22 1.77
N VAL A 76 2.00 15.85 0.60
CA VAL A 76 2.05 16.62 -0.64
C VAL A 76 0.75 16.43 -1.42
N LYS A 77 0.44 17.39 -2.29
CA LYS A 77 -0.77 17.33 -3.11
C LYS A 77 -0.67 16.26 -4.17
N GLY A 78 0.53 16.04 -4.73
CA GLY A 78 0.75 14.94 -5.65
C GLY A 78 2.20 14.82 -6.10
N LEU A 79 2.50 13.67 -6.71
CA LEU A 79 3.81 13.35 -7.25
C LEU A 79 3.72 13.05 -8.74
N ILE A 80 4.66 13.57 -9.52
CA ILE A 80 4.88 13.18 -10.91
C ILE A 80 6.29 12.58 -11.01
N LEU A 81 6.34 11.29 -11.32
CA LEU A 81 7.57 10.51 -11.42
C LEU A 81 7.93 10.30 -12.90
N VAL A 82 9.05 10.83 -13.36
CA VAL A 82 9.52 10.65 -14.74
C VAL A 82 10.76 9.77 -14.75
N SER A 83 10.74 8.64 -15.47
CA SER A 83 11.85 7.67 -15.53
C SER A 83 12.35 7.23 -14.14
N ALA A 84 11.44 6.98 -13.19
CA ALA A 84 11.80 6.49 -11.86
C ALA A 84 12.41 5.08 -11.94
N GLY A 85 13.52 4.85 -11.25
CA GLY A 85 14.26 3.59 -11.28
C GLY A 85 14.34 2.95 -9.91
N TYR A 86 13.93 1.69 -9.83
CA TYR A 86 14.13 0.79 -8.71
C TYR A 86 15.23 -0.24 -9.06
N TYR A 87 16.33 -0.20 -8.31
CA TYR A 87 17.54 -0.99 -8.56
C TYR A 87 17.84 -1.95 -7.41
N ASP A 88 18.78 -2.89 -7.60
CA ASP A 88 19.10 -3.90 -6.59
C ASP A 88 19.54 -3.31 -5.23
N HIS A 89 20.23 -2.16 -5.23
CA HIS A 89 20.59 -1.45 -3.99
C HIS A 89 19.42 -0.73 -3.33
N ASP A 90 18.29 -0.55 -4.02
CA ASP A 90 17.04 -0.05 -3.45
C ASP A 90 16.26 -1.16 -2.75
N VAL A 91 16.52 -2.43 -3.07
CA VAL A 91 15.97 -3.60 -2.36
C VAL A 91 16.54 -3.68 -0.94
N ASP A 92 17.81 -3.31 -0.77
CA ASP A 92 18.46 -3.23 0.54
C ASP A 92 17.99 -2.02 1.38
N GLN A 93 17.30 -1.06 0.75
CA GLN A 93 16.70 0.07 1.44
C GLN A 93 15.24 -0.22 1.80
N LEU A 94 14.91 -0.09 3.08
CA LEU A 94 13.53 -0.21 3.56
C LEU A 94 12.70 0.99 3.11
N TRP A 95 11.97 0.85 1.99
CA TRP A 95 10.98 1.81 1.54
C TRP A 95 9.69 1.72 2.37
N ASN A 96 9.15 2.86 2.77
CA ASN A 96 7.86 2.98 3.43
C ASN A 96 6.77 3.40 2.43
N TRP A 97 6.43 2.49 1.52
CA TRP A 97 5.40 2.69 0.51
C TRP A 97 4.04 3.07 1.11
N ASN A 98 3.73 2.60 2.32
CA ASN A 98 2.50 2.98 3.02
C ASN A 98 2.48 4.46 3.37
N LYS A 99 3.59 5.03 3.87
CA LYS A 99 3.67 6.47 4.10
C LYS A 99 3.61 7.27 2.80
N ILE A 100 4.28 6.81 1.75
CA ILE A 100 4.24 7.48 0.44
C ILE A 100 2.80 7.58 -0.08
N LYS A 101 2.05 6.48 -0.06
CA LYS A 101 0.65 6.45 -0.47
C LYS A 101 -0.25 7.33 0.40
N ALA A 102 -0.06 7.29 1.73
CA ALA A 102 -0.87 8.09 2.65
C ALA A 102 -0.55 9.60 2.59
N ASN A 103 0.68 9.96 2.20
CA ASN A 103 1.14 11.34 2.17
C ASN A 103 0.95 12.02 0.80
N ALA A 104 0.76 11.28 -0.28
CA ALA A 104 0.43 11.84 -1.59
C ALA A 104 -1.05 11.62 -1.94
N GLN A 105 -1.78 12.68 -2.30
CA GLN A 105 -3.18 12.51 -2.70
C GLN A 105 -3.32 11.80 -4.06
N TRP A 106 -2.31 11.91 -4.92
CA TRP A 106 -2.21 11.18 -6.19
C TRP A 106 -0.76 11.06 -6.63
N ILE A 107 -0.45 10.02 -7.41
CA ILE A 107 0.88 9.73 -7.94
C ILE A 107 0.75 9.33 -9.42
N GLU A 108 1.38 10.10 -10.29
CA GLU A 108 1.43 9.84 -11.74
C GLU A 108 2.86 9.46 -12.16
N GLN A 109 3.00 8.48 -13.05
CA GLN A 109 4.31 7.99 -13.50
C GLN A 109 4.40 7.94 -15.03
N PHE A 110 5.50 8.47 -15.55
CA PHE A 110 5.86 8.44 -16.96
C PHE A 110 7.19 7.71 -17.14
N HIS A 111 7.21 6.71 -18.02
CA HIS A 111 8.44 5.97 -18.35
C HIS A 111 8.44 5.56 -19.83
N SER A 112 9.60 5.60 -20.48
CA SER A 112 9.74 5.17 -21.86
C SER A 112 10.21 3.72 -21.95
N SER A 113 9.60 2.91 -22.81
CA SER A 113 9.98 1.50 -22.98
C SER A 113 11.37 1.30 -23.61
N ASP A 114 11.97 2.36 -24.14
CA ASP A 114 13.29 2.39 -24.77
C ASP A 114 14.34 3.18 -23.94
N ASP A 115 14.05 3.49 -22.66
CA ASP A 115 15.00 4.16 -21.77
C ASP A 115 16.27 3.28 -21.59
N PRO A 116 17.46 3.74 -22.05
CA PRO A 116 18.66 2.93 -22.00
C PRO A 116 19.34 2.94 -20.63
N PHE A 117 18.86 3.74 -19.68
CA PHE A 117 19.45 3.93 -18.37
C PHE A 117 18.62 3.28 -17.27
N THR A 118 17.29 3.40 -17.35
CA THR A 118 16.37 2.84 -16.38
C THR A 118 15.55 1.72 -17.02
N PRO A 119 15.75 0.45 -16.67
CA PRO A 119 14.95 -0.64 -17.25
C PRO A 119 13.47 -0.48 -16.94
N VAL A 120 12.60 -0.77 -17.91
CA VAL A 120 11.13 -0.65 -17.75
C VAL A 120 10.59 -1.43 -16.56
N ASN A 121 11.19 -2.59 -16.24
CA ASN A 121 10.79 -3.42 -15.10
C ASN A 121 10.97 -2.71 -13.75
N SER A 122 12.00 -1.87 -13.63
CA SER A 122 12.24 -1.05 -12.45
C SER A 122 11.12 -0.02 -12.24
N SER A 123 10.64 0.59 -13.32
CA SER A 123 9.48 1.48 -13.28
C SER A 123 8.17 0.74 -13.01
N HIS A 124 7.98 -0.47 -13.55
CA HIS A 124 6.82 -1.31 -13.25
C HIS A 124 6.75 -1.70 -11.76
N HIS A 125 7.88 -1.94 -11.10
CA HIS A 125 7.89 -2.21 -9.66
C HIS A 125 7.33 -1.03 -8.87
N ILE A 126 7.83 0.18 -9.12
CA ILE A 126 7.34 1.40 -8.45
C ILE A 126 5.85 1.59 -8.72
N ALA A 127 5.41 1.44 -9.97
CA ALA A 127 4.00 1.52 -10.33
C ALA A 127 3.15 0.49 -9.58
N LYS A 128 3.62 -0.75 -9.40
CA LYS A 128 2.92 -1.76 -8.60
C LYS A 128 2.77 -1.34 -7.13
N GLU A 129 3.82 -0.76 -6.55
CA GLU A 129 3.81 -0.31 -5.16
C GLU A 129 2.91 0.92 -4.93
N VAL A 130 2.89 1.87 -5.88
CA VAL A 130 2.17 3.15 -5.75
C VAL A 130 0.80 3.20 -6.45
N GLN A 131 0.51 2.31 -7.40
CA GLN A 131 -0.73 2.29 -8.21
C GLN A 131 -1.44 0.93 -8.15
N THR A 132 -1.68 0.40 -6.94
CA THR A 132 -2.47 -0.83 -6.79
C THR A 132 -3.89 -0.65 -7.34
N GLU A 133 -4.54 -1.71 -7.83
CA GLU A 133 -5.90 -1.67 -8.36
C GLU A 133 -6.90 -1.06 -7.35
N LEU A 134 -6.67 -1.24 -6.05
CA LEU A 134 -7.48 -0.62 -5.00
C LEU A 134 -7.32 0.90 -4.94
N VAL A 135 -6.11 1.42 -5.16
CA VAL A 135 -5.88 2.88 -5.26
C VAL A 135 -6.59 3.46 -6.47
N LYS A 136 -6.61 2.77 -7.61
CA LYS A 136 -7.40 3.19 -8.79
C LYS A 136 -8.90 3.24 -8.52
N LEU A 137 -9.38 2.40 -7.61
CA LEU A 137 -10.77 2.38 -7.15
C LEU A 137 -11.06 3.41 -6.04
N GLY A 138 -10.09 4.24 -5.67
CA GLY A 138 -10.23 5.31 -4.68
C GLY A 138 -10.03 4.88 -3.23
N PHE A 139 -9.44 3.72 -2.97
CA PHE A 139 -9.08 3.27 -1.63
C PHE A 139 -7.66 3.69 -1.25
N ASP A 140 -7.48 4.13 0.00
CA ASP A 140 -6.15 4.22 0.62
C ASP A 140 -5.72 2.82 1.11
N ALA A 141 -5.15 2.03 0.20
CA ALA A 141 -4.80 0.65 0.46
C ALA A 141 -3.38 0.51 1.04
N ILE A 142 -3.30 0.01 2.28
CA ILE A 142 -2.04 -0.30 2.96
C ILE A 142 -1.88 -1.81 3.18
N ALA A 143 -0.64 -2.29 3.07
CA ALA A 143 -0.25 -3.67 3.39
C ALA A 143 0.92 -3.60 4.37
N PRO A 144 0.65 -3.52 5.69
CA PRO A 144 1.72 -3.38 6.67
C PRO A 144 2.44 -4.71 6.88
N ALA A 145 3.77 -4.66 6.99
CA ALA A 145 4.54 -5.77 7.57
C ALA A 145 4.18 -5.89 9.05
N LEU A 146 3.77 -7.08 9.49
CA LEU A 146 3.35 -7.32 10.86
C LEU A 146 4.57 -7.66 11.73
N PRO A 147 4.67 -7.14 12.96
CA PRO A 147 5.76 -7.47 13.86
C PRO A 147 5.72 -8.97 14.25
N ASP A 148 6.87 -9.61 14.43
CA ASP A 148 6.96 -11.03 14.84
C ASP A 148 6.25 -12.01 13.88
N GLU A 149 6.57 -11.92 12.58
CA GLU A 149 5.97 -12.72 11.50
C GLU A 149 6.10 -14.25 11.70
N LYS A 150 7.06 -14.69 12.51
CA LYS A 150 7.31 -16.12 12.75
C LYS A 150 6.27 -16.75 13.66
N GLU A 151 5.84 -16.02 14.69
CA GLU A 151 4.97 -16.55 15.73
C GLU A 151 3.54 -16.01 15.64
N ALA A 152 3.33 -14.89 14.92
CA ALA A 152 2.03 -14.29 14.67
C ALA A 152 1.14 -14.13 15.91
N LYS A 153 1.73 -13.66 17.02
CA LYS A 153 1.06 -13.61 18.32
C LYS A 153 -0.01 -12.51 18.37
N ASP A 154 -1.22 -12.88 18.79
CA ASP A 154 -2.33 -11.97 19.07
C ASP A 154 -1.94 -10.79 19.97
N SER A 155 -1.13 -11.06 21.01
CA SER A 155 -0.65 -10.04 21.96
C SER A 155 0.27 -8.98 21.33
N ILE A 156 0.71 -9.18 20.10
CA ILE A 156 1.57 -8.27 19.34
C ILE A 156 0.79 -7.70 18.14
N TRP A 157 0.14 -8.56 17.35
CA TRP A 157 -0.54 -8.18 16.12
C TRP A 157 -1.77 -7.31 16.39
N ILE A 158 -2.60 -7.67 17.36
CA ILE A 158 -3.84 -6.92 17.63
C ILE A 158 -3.53 -5.51 18.14
N PRO A 159 -2.64 -5.29 19.13
CA PRO A 159 -2.26 -3.94 19.53
C PRO A 159 -1.61 -3.15 18.40
N PHE A 160 -0.82 -3.78 17.53
CA PHE A 160 -0.23 -3.09 16.38
C PHE A 160 -1.29 -2.60 15.39
N LEU A 161 -2.25 -3.46 15.02
CA LEU A 161 -3.35 -3.09 14.12
C LEU A 161 -4.23 -2.00 14.73
N LEU A 162 -4.54 -2.06 16.02
CA LEU A 162 -5.38 -1.07 16.68
C LEU A 162 -4.66 0.26 16.94
N ASN A 163 -3.41 0.23 17.42
CA ASN A 163 -2.74 1.43 17.94
C ASN A 163 -1.73 2.05 16.97
N ASN A 164 -1.08 1.24 16.14
CA ASN A 164 -0.06 1.71 15.20
C ASN A 164 -0.64 1.96 13.81
N ILE A 165 -1.49 1.05 13.33
CA ILE A 165 -2.21 1.24 12.06
C ILE A 165 -3.43 2.13 12.25
N GLY A 166 -4.16 1.98 13.36
CA GLY A 166 -5.30 2.83 13.68
C GLY A 166 -6.60 2.39 13.01
N VAL A 167 -6.84 1.07 12.94
CA VAL A 167 -8.06 0.49 12.35
C VAL A 167 -9.33 1.13 12.95
N ALA A 168 -10.25 1.52 12.06
CA ALA A 168 -11.47 2.24 12.38
C ALA A 168 -12.71 1.75 11.58
N GLU A 169 -13.88 2.32 11.91
CA GLU A 169 -15.19 1.87 11.43
C GLU A 169 -15.38 1.92 9.91
N ASN A 170 -14.61 2.74 9.18
CA ASN A 170 -14.71 2.84 7.72
C ASN A 170 -13.76 1.89 6.98
N ASP A 171 -12.92 1.14 7.69
CA ASP A 171 -11.87 0.34 7.08
C ASP A 171 -12.38 -1.03 6.63
N ILE A 172 -11.78 -1.55 5.56
CA ILE A 172 -11.95 -2.92 5.11
C ILE A 172 -10.68 -3.68 5.46
N LEU A 173 -10.79 -4.70 6.31
CA LEU A 173 -9.64 -5.52 6.68
C LEU A 173 -9.61 -6.78 5.82
N ILE A 174 -8.44 -7.06 5.25
CA ILE A 174 -8.20 -8.25 4.44
C ILE A 174 -7.10 -9.05 5.11
N GLY A 175 -7.42 -10.28 5.51
CA GLY A 175 -6.50 -11.16 6.23
C GLY A 175 -6.36 -12.49 5.50
N HIS A 176 -5.13 -12.96 5.37
CA HIS A 176 -4.81 -14.28 4.83
C HIS A 176 -4.24 -15.18 5.92
N SER A 177 -4.72 -16.43 6.00
CA SER A 177 -4.25 -17.43 6.96
C SER A 177 -4.30 -16.92 8.41
N SER A 178 -3.17 -16.82 9.12
CA SER A 178 -3.10 -16.21 10.47
C SER A 178 -3.58 -14.75 10.50
N GLY A 179 -3.37 -13.99 9.42
CA GLY A 179 -3.89 -12.64 9.27
C GLY A 179 -5.42 -12.58 9.30
N ALA A 180 -6.10 -13.60 8.76
CA ALA A 180 -7.56 -13.70 8.83
C ALA A 180 -8.05 -13.84 10.27
N MET A 181 -7.33 -14.61 11.09
CA MET A 181 -7.65 -14.79 12.50
C MET A 181 -7.39 -13.51 13.32
N ALA A 182 -6.29 -12.81 13.04
CA ALA A 182 -5.98 -11.56 13.70
C ALA A 182 -7.02 -10.46 13.42
N ILE A 183 -7.54 -10.35 12.19
CA ILE A 183 -8.57 -9.34 11.88
C ILE A 183 -9.93 -9.68 12.49
N LEU A 184 -10.24 -10.97 12.72
CA LEU A 184 -11.39 -11.38 13.52
C LEU A 184 -11.24 -10.89 14.98
N ARG A 185 -10.05 -11.04 15.57
CA ARG A 185 -9.74 -10.54 16.92
C ARG A 185 -9.78 -9.01 17.03
N VAL A 186 -9.30 -8.31 16.02
CA VAL A 186 -9.44 -6.85 15.93
C VAL A 186 -10.92 -6.47 15.89
N CYS A 187 -11.72 -7.16 15.09
CA CYS A 187 -13.16 -6.92 14.97
C CYS A 187 -13.95 -7.25 16.25
N GLU A 188 -13.40 -8.03 17.19
CA GLU A 188 -13.98 -8.15 18.54
C GLU A 188 -13.88 -6.85 19.33
N GLN A 189 -12.99 -5.92 18.97
CA GLN A 189 -12.69 -4.72 19.76
C GLN A 189 -13.16 -3.43 19.10
N VAL A 190 -13.09 -3.36 17.76
CA VAL A 190 -13.44 -2.18 16.99
C VAL A 190 -14.44 -2.54 15.88
N LYS A 191 -15.28 -1.58 15.51
CA LYS A 191 -16.13 -1.71 14.32
C LYS A 191 -15.29 -1.50 13.06
N VAL A 192 -15.71 -2.13 11.97
CA VAL A 192 -15.09 -2.01 10.65
C VAL A 192 -16.16 -2.05 9.57
N LYS A 193 -15.84 -1.50 8.39
CA LYS A 193 -16.76 -1.49 7.25
C LYS A 193 -16.94 -2.90 6.72
N GLY A 194 -15.85 -3.67 6.62
CA GLY A 194 -15.94 -5.05 6.19
C GLY A 194 -14.71 -5.89 6.52
N LEU A 195 -14.91 -7.19 6.52
CA LEU A 195 -13.84 -8.18 6.65
C LEU A 195 -13.79 -9.06 5.39
N ILE A 196 -12.58 -9.33 4.91
CA ILE A 196 -12.32 -10.36 3.92
C ILE A 196 -11.34 -11.38 4.50
N LEU A 197 -11.81 -12.60 4.68
CA LEU A 197 -11.08 -13.70 5.29
C LEU A 197 -10.62 -14.68 4.19
N VAL A 198 -9.31 -14.83 3.98
CA VAL A 198 -8.76 -15.75 2.97
C VAL A 198 -8.01 -16.88 3.68
N SER A 199 -8.38 -18.13 3.42
CA SER A 199 -7.79 -19.31 4.08
C SER A 199 -7.81 -19.25 5.61
N ALA A 200 -8.91 -18.78 6.20
CA ALA A 200 -9.05 -18.68 7.65
C ALA A 200 -9.10 -20.07 8.30
N GLY A 201 -8.29 -20.27 9.34
CA GLY A 201 -8.14 -21.55 10.03
C GLY A 201 -8.66 -21.52 11.47
N TYR A 202 -9.33 -22.60 11.86
CA TYR A 202 -9.88 -22.85 13.19
C TYR A 202 -9.43 -24.24 13.63
N TYR A 203 -8.56 -24.28 14.63
CA TYR A 203 -7.86 -25.46 15.09
C TYR A 203 -8.25 -25.83 16.52
N ASP A 204 -7.83 -26.99 17.01
CA ASP A 204 -8.20 -27.48 18.34
C ASP A 204 -7.78 -26.52 19.48
N HIS A 205 -6.67 -25.80 19.33
CA HIS A 205 -6.23 -24.79 20.30
C HIS A 205 -7.05 -23.49 20.22
N ASP A 206 -7.83 -23.27 19.16
CA ASP A 206 -8.78 -22.17 19.05
C ASP A 206 -10.10 -22.47 19.76
N VAL A 207 -10.38 -23.75 20.05
CA VAL A 207 -11.54 -24.17 20.86
C VAL A 207 -11.36 -23.74 22.32
N ASP A 208 -10.12 -23.76 22.81
CA ASP A 208 -9.79 -23.25 24.14
C ASP A 208 -9.85 -21.72 24.21
N GLN A 209 -9.84 -21.04 23.06
CA GLN A 209 -10.02 -19.60 22.98
C GLN A 209 -11.51 -19.26 22.90
N LEU A 210 -12.01 -18.49 23.86
CA LEU A 210 -13.40 -18.02 23.86
C LEU A 210 -13.58 -16.90 22.81
N TRP A 211 -13.98 -17.28 21.60
CA TRP A 211 -14.35 -16.35 20.53
C TRP A 211 -15.71 -15.70 20.77
N ASN A 212 -15.79 -14.39 20.58
CA ASN A 212 -17.02 -13.61 20.65
C ASN A 212 -17.58 -13.37 19.25
N TRP A 213 -18.06 -14.45 18.62
CA TRP A 213 -18.64 -14.42 17.28
C TRP A 213 -19.78 -13.41 17.12
N ASN A 214 -20.59 -13.23 18.17
CA ASN A 214 -21.68 -12.24 18.15
C ASN A 214 -21.15 -10.80 18.05
N LYS A 215 -20.04 -10.50 18.71
CA LYS A 215 -19.42 -9.17 18.65
C LYS A 215 -18.76 -8.94 17.30
N ILE A 216 -18.07 -9.93 16.74
CA ILE A 216 -17.50 -9.87 15.38
C ILE A 216 -18.60 -9.54 14.36
N LYS A 217 -19.70 -10.29 14.39
CA LYS A 217 -20.87 -10.05 13.52
C LYS A 217 -21.48 -8.66 13.68
N ALA A 218 -21.56 -8.17 14.92
CA ALA A 218 -22.14 -6.86 15.19
C ALA A 218 -21.20 -5.70 14.79
N ASN A 219 -19.89 -5.95 14.73
CA ASN A 219 -18.88 -4.94 14.48
C ASN A 219 -18.48 -4.82 13.00
N ALA A 220 -18.70 -5.84 12.17
CA ALA A 220 -18.50 -5.78 10.74
C ALA A 220 -19.83 -5.58 10.00
N GLN A 221 -19.91 -4.63 9.05
CA GLN A 221 -21.14 -4.45 8.26
C GLN A 221 -21.35 -5.59 7.26
N TRP A 222 -20.26 -6.19 6.79
CA TRP A 222 -20.26 -7.39 5.95
C TRP A 222 -18.98 -8.19 6.16
N ILE A 223 -19.08 -9.50 5.93
CA ILE A 223 -17.96 -10.44 6.03
C ILE A 223 -17.97 -11.33 4.79
N GLU A 224 -16.86 -11.35 4.07
CA GLU A 224 -16.60 -12.19 2.91
C GLU A 224 -15.50 -13.18 3.26
N GLN A 225 -15.63 -14.42 2.79
CA GLN A 225 -14.67 -15.46 3.12
C GLN A 225 -14.37 -16.33 1.91
N PHE A 226 -13.10 -16.57 1.67
CA PHE A 226 -12.58 -17.38 0.57
C PHE A 226 -11.77 -18.55 1.15
N HIS A 227 -12.06 -19.77 0.70
CA HIS A 227 -11.29 -20.94 1.08
C HIS A 227 -11.23 -21.94 -0.08
N SER A 228 -10.21 -22.79 -0.11
CA SER A 228 -10.09 -23.85 -1.10
C SER A 228 -10.08 -25.21 -0.41
N SER A 229 -10.85 -26.15 -0.95
CA SER A 229 -10.94 -27.51 -0.39
C SER A 229 -9.68 -28.35 -0.62
N ASP A 230 -8.78 -27.91 -1.52
CA ASP A 230 -7.44 -28.47 -1.74
C ASP A 230 -6.33 -27.75 -0.95
N ASP A 231 -6.68 -26.86 -0.02
CA ASP A 231 -5.74 -26.18 0.88
C ASP A 231 -4.98 -27.21 1.75
N PRO A 232 -3.65 -27.32 1.62
CA PRO A 232 -2.87 -28.34 2.32
C PRO A 232 -2.55 -27.97 3.78
N PHE A 233 -2.79 -26.72 4.20
CA PHE A 233 -2.44 -26.23 5.53
C PHE A 233 -3.67 -26.08 6.42
N THR A 234 -4.77 -25.60 5.85
CA THR A 234 -5.98 -25.27 6.60
C THR A 234 -7.15 -26.13 6.12
N PRO A 235 -7.60 -27.10 6.94
CA PRO A 235 -8.71 -27.97 6.57
C PRO A 235 -9.98 -27.18 6.26
N VAL A 236 -10.67 -27.50 5.17
CA VAL A 236 -11.88 -26.79 4.74
C VAL A 236 -12.98 -26.73 5.80
N ASN A 237 -13.08 -27.75 6.67
CA ASN A 237 -14.08 -27.77 7.73
C ASN A 237 -13.85 -26.67 8.78
N SER A 238 -12.60 -26.27 8.99
CA SER A 238 -12.25 -25.14 9.85
C SER A 238 -12.81 -23.83 9.30
N SER A 239 -12.61 -23.58 8.01
CA SER A 239 -13.16 -22.39 7.35
C SER A 239 -14.69 -22.41 7.32
N ARG A 240 -15.32 -23.55 7.05
CA ARG A 240 -16.78 -23.70 7.12
C ARG A 240 -17.34 -23.43 8.52
N HIS A 241 -16.61 -23.81 9.57
CA HIS A 241 -17.00 -23.50 10.95
C HIS A 241 -17.01 -21.98 11.18
N ILE A 242 -15.91 -21.30 10.84
CA ILE A 242 -15.82 -19.83 10.94
C ILE A 242 -16.96 -19.19 10.16
N ALA A 243 -17.19 -19.59 8.91
CA ALA A 243 -18.24 -19.05 8.05
C ALA A 243 -19.62 -19.17 8.68
N LYS A 244 -19.90 -20.29 9.35
CA LYS A 244 -21.15 -20.51 10.08
C LYS A 244 -21.27 -19.60 11.30
N GLU A 245 -20.22 -19.47 12.11
CA GLU A 245 -20.24 -18.69 13.34
C GLU A 245 -20.39 -17.18 13.08
N VAL A 246 -19.62 -16.66 12.11
CA VAL A 246 -19.63 -15.25 11.72
C VAL A 246 -20.66 -14.92 10.63
N GLN A 247 -21.35 -15.92 10.09
CA GLN A 247 -22.35 -15.76 9.03
C GLN A 247 -21.81 -15.00 7.81
N SER A 248 -20.60 -15.34 7.38
CA SER A 248 -19.96 -14.74 6.20
C SER A 248 -20.65 -15.16 4.90
N THR A 249 -20.46 -14.37 3.85
CA THR A 249 -20.64 -14.84 2.48
C THR A 249 -19.42 -15.67 2.11
N TYR A 250 -19.61 -16.98 1.92
CA TYR A 250 -18.53 -17.96 1.82
C TYR A 250 -18.36 -18.47 0.39
N HIS A 251 -17.17 -18.26 -0.17
CA HIS A 251 -16.73 -18.68 -1.50
C HIS A 251 -15.75 -19.83 -1.35
N GLU A 252 -16.20 -21.05 -1.68
CA GLU A 252 -15.38 -22.25 -1.61
C GLU A 252 -14.92 -22.69 -3.00
N PHE A 253 -13.61 -22.89 -3.13
CA PHE A 253 -12.95 -23.39 -4.34
C PHE A 253 -12.43 -24.81 -4.11
N ASN A 254 -11.89 -25.43 -5.15
CA ASN A 254 -11.25 -26.75 -5.07
C ASN A 254 -9.91 -26.85 -5.81
N ASP A 255 -9.40 -25.70 -6.26
CA ASP A 255 -8.27 -25.58 -7.18
C ASP A 255 -7.41 -24.34 -6.91
N ARG A 256 -7.59 -23.68 -5.75
CA ARG A 256 -6.87 -22.45 -5.38
C ARG A 256 -5.77 -22.68 -4.34
N ASN A 257 -5.56 -23.92 -3.88
CA ASN A 257 -4.58 -24.26 -2.85
C ASN A 257 -4.77 -23.33 -1.62
N HIS A 258 -3.69 -22.90 -0.96
CA HIS A 258 -3.73 -21.92 0.14
C HIS A 258 -3.75 -20.45 -0.35
N PHE A 259 -4.26 -20.17 -1.56
CA PHE A 259 -4.27 -18.84 -2.19
C PHE A 259 -2.87 -18.18 -2.25
N LEU A 260 -1.83 -18.98 -2.52
CA LEU A 260 -0.46 -18.50 -2.74
C LEU A 260 -0.23 -17.93 -4.15
N CYS A 261 -1.31 -17.59 -4.85
CA CYS A 261 -1.27 -17.00 -6.18
C CYS A 261 -0.81 -15.54 -6.12
N THR A 262 -0.22 -15.06 -7.22
CA THR A 262 0.24 -13.68 -7.34
C THR A 262 -0.88 -12.70 -7.75
N GLU A 263 -2.05 -13.22 -8.14
CA GLU A 263 -3.21 -12.46 -8.59
C GLU A 263 -4.49 -13.05 -7.98
N PHE A 264 -5.43 -12.18 -7.62
CA PHE A 264 -6.70 -12.58 -7.02
C PHE A 264 -7.87 -11.69 -7.49
N PRO A 265 -8.32 -11.82 -8.75
CA PRO A 265 -9.33 -10.94 -9.34
C PRO A 265 -10.69 -11.01 -8.62
N ASP A 266 -11.10 -12.18 -8.14
CA ASP A 266 -12.38 -12.37 -7.44
C ASP A 266 -12.49 -11.47 -6.19
N LEU A 267 -11.37 -11.23 -5.50
CA LEU A 267 -11.29 -10.35 -4.34
C LEU A 267 -11.61 -8.89 -4.71
N ILE A 268 -11.11 -8.42 -5.86
CA ILE A 268 -11.38 -7.07 -6.37
C ILE A 268 -12.84 -6.92 -6.74
N ASP A 269 -13.44 -7.93 -7.37
CA ASP A 269 -14.85 -7.90 -7.75
C ASP A 269 -15.77 -7.84 -6.52
N VAL A 270 -15.43 -8.57 -5.46
CA VAL A 270 -16.15 -8.49 -4.18
C VAL A 270 -16.03 -7.10 -3.55
N ILE A 271 -14.84 -6.49 -3.55
CA ILE A 271 -14.65 -5.13 -3.02
C ILE A 271 -15.49 -4.12 -3.81
N LYS A 272 -15.50 -4.20 -5.14
CA LYS A 272 -16.33 -3.34 -6.00
C LYS A 272 -17.80 -3.49 -5.67
N TYR A 273 -18.30 -4.73 -5.59
CA TYR A 273 -19.68 -5.02 -5.27
C TYR A 273 -20.08 -4.47 -3.88
N ARG A 274 -19.30 -4.79 -2.84
CA ARG A 274 -19.58 -4.35 -1.46
C ARG A 274 -19.48 -2.84 -1.27
N CYS A 275 -18.72 -2.16 -2.12
CA CYS A 275 -18.55 -0.71 -2.06
C CYS A 275 -19.40 0.06 -3.08
N GLY A 276 -20.24 -0.62 -3.88
CA GLY A 276 -21.10 0.02 -4.88
C GLY A 276 -20.34 0.69 -6.03
N LEU A 277 -19.20 0.10 -6.43
CA LEU A 277 -18.34 0.59 -7.53
C LEU A 277 -18.59 -0.17 -8.86
N SER A 278 -19.63 -1.00 -8.90
CA SER A 278 -20.07 -1.77 -10.08
C SER A 278 -21.07 -1.00 -10.94
#